data_AF-A0A2G9RLS7-F1
#
_entry.id   AF-A0A2G9RLS7-F1
#
_cell.length_a   1.000
_cell.length_b   1.000
_cell.length_c   1.000
_cell.angle_alpha   90.00
_cell.angle_beta   90.00
_cell.angle_gamma   90.00
#
_symmetry.space_group_name_H-M   'P 1'
#
loop_
_entity.id
_entity.type
_entity.pdbx_description
1 polymer ?
#
loop_
_entity_poly.entity_id
_entity_poly.type
_entity_poly.pdbx_seq_one_letter_code
_entity_poly.pdbx_strand_id
1 'polypeptide(L)'
;MWSIWPELPAYGRKAAQFFKEYSQKAVEILRTQNHILTNHPNSNIYNTLSGLVEFDGYYLESDPCLVCNNPEVPFCNIKLSSIKVDTRYTTTQQVVKLIGSHTISKVTVKIGDLKRTKMVRTINLYYNNRTVQAIVELKNKPARWHKAKKIQLTPGQTEVKIDLPLPIVASNLMIEFADFYENYQASSETLQCPRCSASVPANPGVCGNCGENVYQCHKCRSINYDEKDPFLCNACGFCKYARFDFMLYARPCCAVDPIENEEDRKKAVTNINTLLDKADRVYHQLMGHRPQLENLLCKVNEAAPEKPQDDSANAGGISSTSASVNRYILQLAQEYCGDCKNSFDELSKIIQKVFASRKELLEYDLQQREAATRSSRTTVQPTFTASQYRALSVLSCGHTSSTKCYGCASAVTEHCITLLRALATNSTIRHILVSQGLIRELFDYNLRRGPAAMRDEVRQVMCLLTRDNPEATQQMNDLIIGKVSTALKGHWANPDLASSLQYEMLLLTDSISKEDSCWELRLRCALSLFLMAVNIKTPVVVENITLMCLRILQKLIKPPTPTSKKNKDIPVETLTTVKPYSNEIHAQAQLWLKRDPKASYEAWKKCLPSRGIAHGLYLFVALPY
;
A
#
# COMPACT_ATOMS: atom_id res chain seq x y z
N MET A 1 16.23 -10.88 12.64
CA MET A 1 16.42 -11.10 11.18
C MET A 1 17.24 -9.97 10.55
N TRP A 2 16.84 -8.70 10.76
CA TRP A 2 17.51 -7.51 10.21
C TRP A 2 18.82 -7.09 10.91
N SER A 3 19.03 -7.53 12.14
CA SER A 3 20.22 -7.21 12.95
C SER A 3 21.54 -7.76 12.38
N ILE A 4 21.48 -8.69 11.41
CA ILE A 4 22.66 -9.39 10.88
C ILE A 4 22.98 -8.96 9.43
N TRP A 5 22.11 -8.15 8.81
CA TRP A 5 22.35 -7.58 7.48
C TRP A 5 23.66 -6.78 7.38
N PRO A 6 24.08 -6.02 8.42
CA PRO A 6 25.39 -5.34 8.42
C PRO A 6 26.59 -6.29 8.47
N GLU A 7 26.42 -7.54 8.89
CA GLU A 7 27.52 -8.51 8.99
C GLU A 7 27.74 -9.33 7.71
N LEU A 8 26.78 -9.30 6.77
CA LEU A 8 26.85 -10.04 5.50
C LEU A 8 28.15 -9.81 4.70
N PRO A 9 28.72 -8.58 4.63
CA PRO A 9 29.99 -8.33 3.93
C PRO A 9 31.19 -9.04 4.57
N ALA A 10 31.16 -9.30 5.89
CA ALA A 10 32.25 -9.92 6.62
C ALA A 10 32.38 -11.43 6.35
N TYR A 11 31.30 -12.09 5.92
CA TYR A 11 31.27 -13.55 5.73
C TYR A 11 31.71 -14.03 4.34
N GLY A 12 31.87 -13.14 3.35
CA GLY A 12 32.46 -13.44 2.04
C GLY A 12 32.00 -14.78 1.43
N ARG A 13 32.93 -15.72 1.21
CA ARG A 13 32.66 -17.06 0.61
C ARG A 13 31.87 -18.02 1.50
N LYS A 14 31.66 -17.74 2.80
CA LYS A 14 30.85 -18.56 3.73
C LYS A 14 29.37 -18.15 3.77
N ALA A 15 28.95 -17.14 2.99
CA ALA A 15 27.57 -16.68 2.92
C ALA A 15 26.55 -17.81 2.63
N ALA A 16 26.94 -18.85 1.88
CA ALA A 16 26.08 -20.00 1.59
C ALA A 16 25.64 -20.78 2.85
N GLN A 17 26.49 -20.87 3.88
CA GLN A 17 26.13 -21.51 5.16
C GLN A 17 25.13 -20.65 5.95
N PHE A 18 25.23 -19.32 5.81
CA PHE A 18 24.31 -18.36 6.39
C PHE A 18 22.89 -18.47 5.80
N PHE A 19 22.78 -18.65 4.48
CA PHE A 19 21.49 -18.84 3.81
C PHE A 19 20.76 -20.14 4.19
N LYS A 20 21.49 -21.17 4.64
CA LYS A 20 20.89 -22.44 5.10
C LYS A 20 20.08 -22.26 6.38
N GLU A 21 20.64 -21.61 7.39
CA GLU A 21 19.94 -21.30 8.65
C GLU A 21 18.76 -20.34 8.40
N TYR A 22 18.94 -19.41 7.46
CA TYR A 22 17.90 -18.45 7.10
C TYR A 22 16.72 -19.10 6.36
N SER A 23 16.98 -20.12 5.53
CA SER A 23 15.94 -20.87 4.83
C SER A 23 14.99 -21.60 5.80
N GLN A 24 15.52 -22.19 6.88
CA GLN A 24 14.74 -22.82 7.94
C GLN A 24 13.87 -21.78 8.66
N LYS A 25 14.48 -20.68 9.10
CA LYS A 25 13.75 -19.59 9.78
C LYS A 25 12.67 -18.97 8.90
N ALA A 26 12.92 -18.83 7.58
CA ALA A 26 11.91 -18.31 6.66
C ALA A 26 10.67 -19.22 6.57
N VAL A 27 10.87 -20.54 6.46
CA VAL A 27 9.75 -21.51 6.43
C VAL A 27 9.02 -21.57 7.77
N GLU A 28 9.73 -21.49 8.89
CA GLU A 28 9.11 -21.40 10.23
C GLU A 28 8.27 -20.14 10.39
N ILE A 29 8.80 -18.98 9.99
CA ILE A 29 8.06 -17.71 10.01
C ILE A 29 6.81 -17.82 9.14
N LEU A 30 6.93 -18.38 7.92
CA LEU A 30 5.79 -18.58 7.03
C LEU A 30 4.70 -19.42 7.70
N ARG A 31 5.05 -20.55 8.33
CA ARG A 31 4.12 -21.40 9.08
C ARG A 31 3.43 -20.67 10.21
N THR A 32 4.19 -19.93 11.02
CA THR A 32 3.64 -19.15 12.11
C THR A 32 2.64 -18.11 11.59
N GLN A 33 3.00 -17.40 10.51
CA GLN A 33 2.10 -16.42 9.92
C GLN A 33 0.86 -17.08 9.31
N ASN A 34 1.00 -18.16 8.54
CA ASN A 34 -0.11 -18.94 8.00
C ASN A 34 -1.07 -19.42 9.09
N HIS A 35 -0.56 -19.86 10.24
CA HIS A 35 -1.36 -20.27 11.37
C HIS A 35 -2.14 -19.11 11.99
N ILE A 36 -1.50 -17.97 12.24
CA ILE A 36 -2.15 -16.74 12.72
C ILE A 36 -3.27 -16.35 11.76
N LEU A 37 -2.92 -16.27 10.49
CA LEU A 37 -3.78 -15.87 9.40
C LEU A 37 -4.98 -16.81 9.25
N THR A 38 -4.82 -18.12 9.39
CA THR A 38 -5.92 -19.10 9.27
C THR A 38 -6.86 -19.04 10.47
N ASN A 39 -6.32 -18.90 11.68
CA ASN A 39 -7.10 -18.90 12.92
C ASN A 39 -7.58 -17.51 13.35
N HIS A 40 -7.34 -16.49 12.53
CA HIS A 40 -7.74 -15.12 12.85
C HIS A 40 -9.27 -14.98 12.84
N PRO A 41 -9.89 -14.32 13.85
CA PRO A 41 -11.34 -14.20 13.95
C PRO A 41 -11.97 -13.47 12.74
N ASN A 42 -11.23 -12.57 12.08
CA ASN A 42 -11.67 -11.83 10.90
C ASN A 42 -11.32 -12.52 9.56
N SER A 43 -10.67 -13.69 9.58
CA SER A 43 -10.08 -14.30 8.36
C SER A 43 -11.09 -14.52 7.24
N ASN A 44 -12.24 -15.12 7.57
CA ASN A 44 -13.29 -15.39 6.59
C ASN A 44 -13.87 -14.10 5.99
N ILE A 45 -14.11 -13.09 6.83
CA ILE A 45 -14.65 -11.79 6.39
C ILE A 45 -13.70 -11.14 5.38
N TYR A 46 -12.40 -11.07 5.69
CA TYR A 46 -11.42 -10.48 4.78
C TYR A 46 -11.29 -11.25 3.46
N ASN A 47 -11.28 -12.58 3.52
CA ASN A 47 -11.17 -13.41 2.31
C ASN A 47 -12.37 -13.20 1.37
N THR A 48 -13.59 -13.11 1.92
CA THR A 48 -14.80 -12.88 1.13
C THR A 48 -14.88 -11.44 0.61
N LEU A 49 -14.58 -10.45 1.45
CA LEU A 49 -14.59 -9.03 1.05
C LEU A 49 -13.60 -8.74 -0.07
N SER A 50 -12.43 -9.36 -0.05
CA SER A 50 -11.40 -9.18 -1.10
C SER A 50 -11.89 -9.53 -2.52
N GLY A 51 -12.95 -10.34 -2.66
CA GLY A 51 -13.55 -10.67 -3.95
C GLY A 51 -14.75 -9.79 -4.34
N LEU A 52 -15.25 -8.94 -3.43
CA LEU A 52 -16.51 -8.21 -3.58
C LEU A 52 -16.32 -6.68 -3.60
N VAL A 53 -15.32 -6.16 -2.91
CA VAL A 53 -15.08 -4.71 -2.75
C VAL A 53 -13.64 -4.34 -3.06
N GLU A 54 -13.38 -3.04 -3.26
CA GLU A 54 -12.01 -2.52 -3.36
C GLU A 54 -11.31 -2.70 -2.00
N PHE A 55 -10.38 -3.66 -1.95
CA PHE A 55 -9.79 -4.12 -0.71
C PHE A 55 -8.38 -3.54 -0.54
N ASP A 56 -8.27 -2.43 0.18
CA ASP A 56 -7.04 -1.65 0.35
C ASP A 56 -6.44 -1.69 1.77
N GLY A 57 -7.09 -2.40 2.70
CA GLY A 57 -6.62 -2.51 4.09
C GLY A 57 -7.35 -3.56 4.90
N TYR A 58 -7.00 -3.69 6.18
CA TYR A 58 -7.58 -4.64 7.13
C TYR A 58 -8.21 -3.87 8.30
N TYR A 59 -9.41 -3.32 8.09
CA TYR A 59 -9.98 -2.33 9.00
C TYR A 59 -10.71 -2.90 10.23
N LEU A 60 -10.92 -4.21 10.32
CA LEU A 60 -11.54 -4.84 11.50
C LEU A 60 -10.51 -5.21 12.58
N GLU A 61 -9.25 -4.83 12.38
CA GLU A 61 -8.19 -4.99 13.37
C GLU A 61 -8.39 -3.95 14.48
N SER A 62 -8.91 -4.41 15.61
CA SER A 62 -9.23 -3.55 16.76
C SER A 62 -8.12 -3.48 17.80
N ASP A 63 -7.19 -4.44 17.75
CA ASP A 63 -5.99 -4.40 18.56
C ASP A 63 -4.98 -3.40 17.99
N PRO A 64 -4.38 -2.53 18.82
CA PRO A 64 -3.40 -1.57 18.34
C PRO A 64 -2.07 -2.26 17.91
N CYS A 65 -1.93 -2.71 16.65
CA CYS A 65 -0.62 -3.11 16.08
C CYS A 65 0.21 -1.84 15.85
N LEU A 66 1.33 -1.70 16.55
CA LEU A 66 2.24 -0.56 16.41
C LEU A 66 2.88 -0.43 15.02
N VAL A 67 2.78 -1.47 14.19
CA VAL A 67 3.30 -1.49 12.82
C VAL A 67 2.24 -0.97 11.84
N CYS A 68 1.03 -1.54 11.83
CA CYS A 68 -0.02 -1.08 10.90
C CYS A 68 -0.75 0.19 11.36
N ASN A 69 -0.77 0.49 12.66
CA ASN A 69 -1.32 1.74 13.21
C ASN A 69 -0.27 2.85 13.31
N ASN A 70 0.93 2.65 12.76
CA ASN A 70 1.91 3.71 12.54
C ASN A 70 2.42 3.66 11.10
N PRO A 71 1.54 3.74 10.08
CA PRO A 71 2.02 3.83 8.72
C PRO A 71 2.79 5.15 8.60
N GLU A 72 4.08 5.08 8.25
CA GLU A 72 4.83 6.27 7.88
C GLU A 72 4.15 6.89 6.66
N VAL A 73 3.28 7.87 6.90
CA VAL A 73 2.57 8.56 5.81
C VAL A 73 3.64 9.18 4.91
N PRO A 74 3.70 8.84 3.61
CA PRO A 74 4.71 9.40 2.74
C PRO A 74 4.55 10.92 2.63
N PHE A 75 5.66 11.62 2.40
CA PHE A 75 5.60 13.05 2.11
C PHE A 75 4.84 13.30 0.80
N CYS A 76 3.91 14.25 0.85
CA CYS A 76 3.13 14.66 -0.32
C CYS A 76 3.10 16.19 -0.44
N ASN A 77 2.68 16.66 -1.61
CA ASN A 77 2.53 18.09 -1.87
C ASN A 77 1.16 18.57 -1.38
N ILE A 78 1.15 19.38 -0.32
CA ILE A 78 -0.05 19.88 0.36
C ILE A 78 -0.16 21.40 0.12
N LYS A 79 -1.32 21.87 -0.33
CA LYS A 79 -1.60 23.32 -0.40
C LYS A 79 -1.73 23.88 1.02
N LEU A 80 -1.02 24.96 1.36
CA LEU A 80 -1.15 25.57 2.70
C LEU A 80 -2.60 25.96 3.01
N SER A 81 -3.37 26.34 2.00
CA SER A 81 -4.79 26.68 2.13
C SER A 81 -5.69 25.50 2.52
N SER A 82 -5.32 24.24 2.20
CA SER A 82 -6.14 23.06 2.52
C SER A 82 -5.94 22.56 3.95
N ILE A 83 -4.83 22.95 4.59
CA ILE A 83 -4.51 22.58 5.97
C ILE A 83 -4.49 23.78 6.92
N LYS A 84 -5.14 24.88 6.53
CA LYS A 84 -5.27 26.10 7.33
C LYS A 84 -6.55 26.05 8.17
N VAL A 85 -6.42 26.22 9.48
CA VAL A 85 -7.55 26.47 10.40
C VAL A 85 -7.88 27.96 10.45
N ASP A 86 -6.88 28.78 10.74
CA ASP A 86 -7.02 30.23 10.89
C ASP A 86 -5.75 30.93 10.37
N THR A 87 -5.90 32.18 9.97
CA THR A 87 -4.77 33.01 9.54
C THR A 87 -4.96 34.46 9.97
N ARG A 88 -3.85 35.09 10.29
CA ARG A 88 -3.78 36.51 10.62
C ARG A 88 -2.68 37.16 9.81
N TYR A 89 -2.89 38.43 9.49
CA TYR A 89 -1.98 39.21 8.68
C TYR A 89 -1.53 40.44 9.45
N THR A 90 -0.27 40.79 9.31
CA THR A 90 0.23 42.14 9.55
C THR A 90 0.54 42.78 8.19
N THR A 91 1.13 43.96 8.18
CA THR A 91 1.49 44.62 6.92
C THR A 91 2.60 43.89 6.15
N THR A 92 3.38 43.04 6.81
CA THR A 92 4.50 42.29 6.22
C THR A 92 4.55 40.81 6.61
N GLN A 93 3.64 40.32 7.45
CA GLN A 93 3.66 38.93 7.92
C GLN A 93 2.32 38.24 7.70
N GLN A 94 2.38 36.95 7.38
CA GLN A 94 1.26 36.04 7.37
C GLN A 94 1.50 34.93 8.39
N VAL A 95 0.63 34.85 9.40
CA VAL A 95 0.65 33.81 10.43
C VAL A 95 -0.48 32.83 10.14
N VAL A 96 -0.18 31.53 10.17
CA VAL A 96 -1.10 30.45 9.81
C VAL A 96 -1.09 29.37 10.89
N LYS A 97 -2.29 29.03 11.40
CA LYS A 97 -2.51 27.88 12.27
C LYS A 97 -2.88 26.68 11.40
N LEU A 98 -2.17 25.57 11.56
CA LEU A 98 -2.38 24.37 10.77
C LEU A 98 -3.43 23.45 11.39
N ILE A 99 -4.05 22.59 10.57
CA ILE A 99 -4.92 21.49 11.01
C ILE A 99 -4.04 20.39 11.59
N GLY A 100 -3.66 20.53 12.86
CA GLY A 100 -2.71 19.62 13.50
C GLY A 100 -1.27 19.82 13.05
N SER A 101 -0.37 18.96 13.53
CA SER A 101 1.07 19.10 13.33
C SER A 101 1.52 18.37 12.07
N HIS A 102 2.47 18.97 11.36
CA HIS A 102 3.01 18.44 10.13
C HIS A 102 4.53 18.44 10.17
N THR A 103 5.13 17.36 9.68
CA THR A 103 6.57 17.34 9.35
C THR A 103 6.75 17.89 7.95
N ILE A 104 7.46 19.01 7.82
CA ILE A 104 7.64 19.76 6.57
C ILE A 104 9.11 19.65 6.16
N SER A 105 9.36 19.19 4.93
CA SER A 105 10.72 19.09 4.37
C SER A 105 11.03 20.20 3.37
N LYS A 106 10.03 20.67 2.63
CA LYS A 106 10.18 21.73 1.63
C LYS A 106 8.96 22.64 1.59
N VAL A 107 9.18 23.93 1.35
CA VAL A 107 8.12 24.89 1.06
C VAL A 107 8.37 25.49 -0.32
N THR A 108 7.40 25.43 -1.21
CA THR A 108 7.44 26.08 -2.52
C THR A 108 6.49 27.27 -2.50
N VAL A 109 6.98 28.44 -2.86
CA VAL A 109 6.23 29.68 -2.97
C VAL A 109 6.12 30.05 -4.44
N LYS A 110 4.90 30.11 -4.96
CA LYS A 110 4.62 30.64 -6.29
C LYS A 110 4.13 32.08 -6.18
N ILE A 111 4.71 32.96 -6.98
CA ILE A 111 4.47 34.40 -6.99
C ILE A 111 3.84 34.76 -8.33
N GLY A 112 2.51 34.97 -8.33
CA GLY A 112 1.73 35.43 -9.46
C GLY A 112 1.53 36.96 -9.45
N ASP A 113 1.05 37.51 -10.56
CA ASP A 113 0.65 38.93 -10.69
C ASP A 113 1.70 39.96 -10.24
N LEU A 114 2.99 39.60 -10.35
CA LEU A 114 4.11 40.39 -9.83
C LEU A 114 4.21 41.76 -10.50
N LYS A 115 4.13 42.82 -9.70
CA LYS A 115 4.28 44.21 -10.12
C LYS A 115 5.71 44.69 -9.93
N ARG A 116 6.26 45.38 -10.95
CA ARG A 116 7.65 45.89 -10.94
C ARG A 116 7.88 47.06 -9.98
N THR A 117 6.82 47.71 -9.49
CA THR A 117 6.89 48.86 -8.58
C THR A 117 7.47 48.49 -7.22
N LYS A 118 7.08 47.33 -6.68
CA LYS A 118 7.57 46.77 -5.42
C LYS A 118 7.58 45.26 -5.48
N MET A 119 8.75 44.65 -5.34
CA MET A 119 8.93 43.19 -5.37
C MET A 119 9.58 42.73 -4.08
N VAL A 120 9.21 41.57 -3.53
CA VAL A 120 9.87 41.05 -2.32
C VAL A 120 11.31 40.63 -2.64
N ARG A 121 12.25 41.06 -1.79
CA ARG A 121 13.66 40.68 -1.81
C ARG A 121 13.96 39.57 -0.81
N THR A 122 13.40 39.65 0.40
CA THR A 122 13.70 38.68 1.46
C THR A 122 12.41 38.09 2.04
N ILE A 123 12.34 36.76 2.09
CA ILE A 123 11.30 36.02 2.82
C ILE A 123 11.96 35.27 3.98
N ASN A 124 11.45 35.44 5.20
CA ASN A 124 11.79 34.63 6.35
C ASN A 124 10.65 33.65 6.64
N LEU A 125 11.00 32.38 6.81
CA LEU A 125 10.07 31.34 7.25
C LEU A 125 10.33 31.03 8.72
N TYR A 126 9.30 31.16 9.55
CA TYR A 126 9.31 30.75 10.95
C TYR A 126 8.25 29.67 11.20
N TYR A 127 8.48 28.87 12.23
CA TYR A 127 7.57 27.83 12.66
C TYR A 127 7.45 27.80 14.18
N ASN A 128 6.33 27.26 14.65
CA ASN A 128 6.11 26.89 16.02
C ASN A 128 5.50 25.49 16.04
N ASN A 129 6.04 24.61 16.87
CA ASN A 129 5.62 23.22 16.98
C ASN A 129 4.47 23.02 17.99
N ARG A 130 4.17 24.00 18.84
CA ARG A 130 3.15 23.88 19.88
C ARG A 130 1.73 24.09 19.36
N THR A 131 0.79 23.32 19.89
CA THR A 131 -0.62 23.53 19.58
C THR A 131 -1.18 24.72 20.38
N VAL A 132 -1.99 25.57 19.72
CA VAL A 132 -2.65 26.73 20.36
C VAL A 132 -4.14 26.70 20.05
N GLN A 133 -4.98 27.18 20.98
CA GLN A 133 -6.42 27.25 20.73
C GLN A 133 -6.72 28.32 19.70
N ALA A 134 -6.15 29.52 19.87
CA ALA A 134 -6.28 30.62 18.93
C ALA A 134 -4.91 31.16 18.48
N ILE A 135 -4.81 31.58 17.22
CA ILE A 135 -3.57 32.13 16.66
C ILE A 135 -3.14 33.46 17.31
N VAL A 136 -4.09 34.15 17.96
CA VAL A 136 -3.86 35.37 18.74
C VAL A 136 -2.91 35.12 19.92
N GLU A 137 -2.86 33.91 20.47
CA GLU A 137 -1.96 33.59 21.60
C GLU A 137 -0.47 33.67 21.23
N LEU A 138 -0.16 33.58 19.93
CA LEU A 138 1.19 33.70 19.38
C LEU A 138 1.57 35.14 19.02
N LYS A 139 0.59 36.06 19.05
CA LYS A 139 0.83 37.49 18.81
C LYS A 139 1.77 38.04 19.88
N ASN A 140 2.77 38.81 19.47
CA ASN A 140 3.74 39.48 20.35
C ASN A 140 4.57 38.53 21.24
N LYS A 141 4.69 37.24 20.89
CA LYS A 141 5.54 36.27 21.60
C LYS A 141 6.67 35.76 20.70
N PRO A 142 7.68 36.59 20.39
CA PRO A 142 8.74 36.22 19.44
C PRO A 142 9.55 35.00 19.89
N ALA A 143 9.71 34.80 21.21
CA ALA A 143 10.41 33.65 21.77
C ALA A 143 9.78 32.28 21.43
N ARG A 144 8.51 32.26 21.01
CA ARG A 144 7.80 31.02 20.61
C ARG A 144 8.04 30.66 19.14
N TRP A 145 8.67 31.54 18.36
CA TRP A 145 8.90 31.32 16.94
C TRP A 145 10.35 30.90 16.69
N HIS A 146 10.52 29.80 15.96
CA HIS A 146 11.82 29.35 15.49
C HIS A 146 11.99 29.72 14.02
N LYS A 147 13.12 30.35 13.69
CA LYS A 147 13.42 30.70 12.30
C LYS A 147 13.90 29.46 11.55
N ALA A 148 13.12 28.97 10.59
CA ALA A 148 13.49 27.82 9.76
C ALA A 148 14.52 28.21 8.71
N LYS A 149 14.25 29.27 7.93
CA LYS A 149 15.14 29.70 6.85
C LYS A 149 14.88 31.16 6.44
N LYS A 150 15.95 31.85 6.05
CA LYS A 150 15.90 33.15 5.36
C LYS A 150 16.25 32.92 3.89
N ILE A 151 15.47 33.49 2.99
CA ILE A 151 15.63 33.32 1.54
C ILE A 151 15.65 34.68 0.88
N GLN A 152 16.62 34.88 0.00
CA GLN A 152 16.71 36.05 -0.86
C GLN A 152 16.21 35.71 -2.25
N LEU A 153 15.44 36.63 -2.83
CA LEU A 153 14.87 36.52 -4.15
C LEU A 153 15.58 37.49 -5.09
N THR A 154 15.63 37.09 -6.36
CA THR A 154 16.04 37.97 -7.46
C THR A 154 14.84 38.79 -7.96
N PRO A 155 15.06 40.02 -8.48
CA PRO A 155 13.98 40.80 -9.08
C PRO A 155 13.27 40.02 -10.19
N GLY A 156 11.93 40.01 -10.17
CA GLY A 156 11.13 39.29 -11.18
C GLY A 156 10.96 37.79 -10.95
N GLN A 157 11.52 37.22 -9.87
CA GLN A 157 11.40 35.79 -9.57
C GLN A 157 9.94 35.39 -9.28
N THR A 158 9.44 34.37 -9.97
CA THR A 158 8.03 33.90 -9.89
C THR A 158 7.85 32.59 -9.13
N GLU A 159 8.93 31.85 -8.83
CA GLU A 159 8.90 30.64 -8.01
C GLU A 159 10.12 30.58 -7.08
N VAL A 160 9.89 30.22 -5.82
CA VAL A 160 10.92 30.04 -4.79
C VAL A 160 10.75 28.67 -4.16
N LYS A 161 11.83 27.89 -4.12
CA LYS A 161 11.88 26.60 -3.44
C LYS A 161 12.73 26.71 -2.19
N ILE A 162 12.11 26.49 -1.05
CA ILE A 162 12.72 26.54 0.29
C ILE A 162 12.93 25.10 0.76
N ASP A 163 14.10 24.55 0.44
CA ASP A 163 14.49 23.23 0.93
C ASP A 163 15.06 23.34 2.35
N LEU A 164 14.51 22.56 3.29
CA LEU A 164 14.96 22.52 4.68
C LEU A 164 15.97 21.39 4.86
N PRO A 165 17.20 21.66 5.36
CA PRO A 165 18.21 20.62 5.55
C PRO A 165 17.75 19.49 6.48
N LEU A 166 16.93 19.84 7.46
CA LEU A 166 16.25 18.91 8.36
C LEU A 166 14.75 19.20 8.32
N PRO A 167 13.90 18.17 8.16
CA PRO A 167 12.46 18.37 8.25
C PRO A 167 12.06 18.96 9.60
N ILE A 168 11.21 19.99 9.58
CA ILE A 168 10.72 20.66 10.79
C ILE A 168 9.33 20.15 11.14
N VAL A 169 9.01 20.05 12.41
CA VAL A 169 7.64 19.81 12.89
C VAL A 169 6.99 21.15 13.18
N ALA A 170 5.89 21.45 12.51
CA ALA A 170 5.16 22.71 12.67
C ALA A 170 3.68 22.46 12.90
N SER A 171 3.13 23.17 13.88
CA SER A 171 1.69 23.32 14.13
C SER A 171 1.22 24.72 13.70
N ASN A 172 2.15 25.69 13.64
CA ASN A 172 1.92 27.04 13.16
C ASN A 172 3.09 27.48 12.27
N LEU A 173 2.79 28.27 11.25
CA LEU A 173 3.78 28.86 10.34
C LEU A 173 3.64 30.38 10.34
N MET A 174 4.76 31.07 10.23
CA MET A 174 4.80 32.52 9.98
C MET A 174 5.71 32.77 8.79
N ILE A 175 5.16 33.46 7.79
CA ILE A 175 5.87 33.91 6.60
C ILE A 175 6.01 35.41 6.72
N GLU A 176 7.25 35.87 6.76
CA GLU A 176 7.59 37.29 6.89
C GLU A 176 8.25 37.78 5.60
N PHE A 177 7.68 38.83 5.01
CA PHE A 177 8.21 39.56 3.87
C PHE A 177 9.08 40.72 4.41
N ALA A 178 10.37 40.46 4.57
CA ALA A 178 11.25 41.30 5.40
C ALA A 178 11.95 42.44 4.66
N ASP A 179 12.12 42.33 3.34
CA ASP A 179 12.87 43.30 2.54
C ASP A 179 12.32 43.33 1.10
N PHE A 180 12.46 44.46 0.41
CA PHE A 180 11.83 44.75 -0.89
C PHE A 180 12.82 45.37 -1.89
N TYR A 181 12.58 45.12 -3.18
CA TYR A 181 13.07 45.96 -4.27
C TYR A 181 11.99 46.97 -4.60
N GLU A 182 12.24 48.24 -4.31
CA GLU A 182 11.34 49.35 -4.58
C GLU A 182 11.94 50.22 -5.68
N ASN A 183 11.12 50.56 -6.68
CA ASN A 183 11.53 51.51 -7.71
C ASN A 183 11.01 52.90 -7.35
N TYR A 184 11.77 53.65 -6.55
CA TYR A 184 11.39 54.97 -6.04
C TYR A 184 11.04 55.99 -7.14
N GLN A 185 11.52 55.79 -8.37
CA GLN A 185 11.21 56.65 -9.51
C GLN A 185 9.79 56.45 -10.09
N ALA A 186 9.07 55.40 -9.68
CA ALA A 186 7.82 54.99 -10.31
C ALA A 186 6.53 55.28 -9.52
N SER A 187 6.56 55.74 -8.26
CA SER A 187 5.36 55.61 -7.41
C SER A 187 5.21 56.51 -6.17
N SER A 188 5.42 57.83 -6.23
CA SER A 188 5.14 58.70 -5.05
C SER A 188 3.98 59.69 -5.21
N GLU A 189 3.57 60.06 -6.43
CA GLU A 189 2.64 61.20 -6.59
C GLU A 189 1.18 60.78 -6.83
N THR A 190 0.93 59.65 -7.50
CA THR A 190 -0.44 59.22 -7.85
C THR A 190 -0.70 57.74 -7.54
N LEU A 191 -1.82 57.44 -6.89
CA LEU A 191 -2.32 56.12 -6.53
C LEU A 191 -3.54 55.75 -7.39
N GLN A 192 -3.83 54.46 -7.54
CA GLN A 192 -5.04 54.01 -8.26
C GLN A 192 -6.22 53.81 -7.30
N CYS A 193 -7.37 54.37 -7.66
CA CYS A 193 -8.60 54.18 -6.90
C CYS A 193 -9.05 52.71 -6.93
N PRO A 194 -9.28 52.07 -5.77
CA PRO A 194 -9.65 50.64 -5.71
C PRO A 194 -11.01 50.32 -6.33
N ARG A 195 -11.85 51.32 -6.56
CA ARG A 195 -13.22 51.15 -7.08
C ARG A 195 -13.33 51.37 -8.59
N CYS A 196 -12.68 52.41 -9.11
CA CYS A 196 -12.79 52.79 -10.53
C CYS A 196 -11.45 52.83 -11.27
N SER A 197 -10.34 52.48 -10.62
CA SER A 197 -8.97 52.52 -11.16
C SER A 197 -8.48 53.89 -11.63
N ALA A 198 -9.23 54.97 -11.37
CA ALA A 198 -8.81 56.33 -11.67
C ALA A 198 -7.52 56.68 -10.92
N SER A 199 -6.65 57.47 -11.55
CA SER A 199 -5.45 58.00 -10.92
C SER A 199 -5.81 59.12 -9.94
N VAL A 200 -5.30 59.05 -8.71
CA VAL A 200 -5.65 59.97 -7.61
C VAL A 200 -4.37 60.42 -6.92
N PRO A 201 -4.18 61.73 -6.68
CA PRO A 201 -3.06 62.23 -5.89
C PRO A 201 -3.03 61.61 -4.48
N ALA A 202 -1.84 61.29 -3.98
CA ALA A 202 -1.67 60.66 -2.66
C ALA A 202 -2.18 61.53 -1.49
N ASN A 203 -2.25 62.85 -1.68
CA ASN A 203 -2.80 63.81 -0.72
C ASN A 203 -3.83 64.70 -1.44
N PRO A 204 -5.13 64.73 -1.03
CA PRO A 204 -5.71 64.15 0.18
C PRO A 204 -6.01 62.64 0.12
N GLY A 205 -5.81 61.96 -1.02
CA GLY A 205 -6.06 60.52 -1.16
C GLY A 205 -7.54 60.13 -1.30
N VAL A 206 -8.38 61.08 -1.73
CA VAL A 206 -9.81 60.86 -2.01
C VAL A 206 -10.03 60.95 -3.52
N CYS A 207 -10.65 59.91 -4.10
CA CYS A 207 -10.91 59.86 -5.53
C CYS A 207 -11.98 60.89 -5.92
N GLY A 208 -11.64 61.83 -6.81
CA GLY A 208 -12.59 62.82 -7.32
C GLY A 208 -13.73 62.23 -8.16
N ASN A 209 -13.55 61.02 -8.71
CA ASN A 209 -14.55 60.38 -9.57
C ASN A 209 -15.64 59.63 -8.77
N CYS A 210 -15.26 58.95 -7.68
CA CYS A 210 -16.21 58.09 -6.94
C CYS A 210 -16.20 58.30 -5.42
N GLY A 211 -15.48 59.30 -4.90
CA GLY A 211 -15.42 59.64 -3.48
C GLY A 211 -14.65 58.66 -2.59
N GLU A 212 -14.11 57.58 -3.17
CA GLU A 212 -13.49 56.51 -2.39
C GLU A 212 -12.07 56.86 -1.96
N ASN A 213 -11.69 56.40 -0.76
CA ASN A 213 -10.34 56.59 -0.25
C ASN A 213 -9.38 55.58 -0.93
N VAL A 214 -8.30 56.08 -1.51
CA VAL A 214 -7.35 55.26 -2.30
C VAL A 214 -6.47 54.33 -1.45
N TYR A 215 -6.44 54.55 -0.14
CA TYR A 215 -5.79 53.68 0.83
C TYR A 215 -6.67 52.48 1.24
N GLN A 216 -7.91 52.39 0.75
CA GLN A 216 -8.75 51.20 0.95
C GLN A 216 -8.17 49.97 0.23
N CYS A 217 -8.18 48.84 0.90
CA CYS A 217 -7.83 47.56 0.29
C CYS A 217 -8.78 47.24 -0.88
N HIS A 218 -8.23 46.87 -2.04
CA HIS A 218 -9.02 46.53 -3.23
C HIS A 218 -9.93 45.31 -3.03
N LYS A 219 -9.62 44.44 -2.06
CA LYS A 219 -10.36 43.21 -1.80
C LYS A 219 -11.41 43.36 -0.69
N CYS A 220 -11.04 43.93 0.46
CA CYS A 220 -11.94 44.00 1.63
C CYS A 220 -12.35 45.44 2.03
N ARG A 221 -11.89 46.46 1.31
CA ARG A 221 -12.15 47.88 1.57
C ARG A 221 -11.71 48.42 2.94
N SER A 222 -11.01 47.61 3.74
CA SER A 222 -10.40 48.04 5.00
C SER A 222 -9.28 49.05 4.74
N ILE A 223 -9.19 50.08 5.59
CA ILE A 223 -8.16 51.12 5.57
C ILE A 223 -7.20 50.84 6.73
N ASN A 224 -5.90 50.80 6.44
CA ASN A 224 -4.88 50.80 7.48
C ASN A 224 -4.47 52.24 7.79
N TYR A 225 -4.69 52.68 9.02
CA TYR A 225 -4.33 54.04 9.47
C TYR A 225 -2.88 54.14 9.94
N ASP A 226 -2.25 53.01 10.29
CA ASP A 226 -0.88 52.99 10.81
C ASP A 226 0.16 53.07 9.68
N GLU A 227 -0.09 52.37 8.58
CA GLU A 227 0.81 52.30 7.43
C GLU A 227 0.03 52.53 6.13
N LYS A 228 0.34 53.63 5.43
CA LYS A 228 -0.38 54.07 4.22
C LYS A 228 -0.17 53.15 3.01
N ASP A 229 0.98 52.48 2.93
CA ASP A 229 1.31 51.55 1.84
C ASP A 229 1.70 50.15 2.34
N PRO A 230 0.77 49.41 2.96
CA PRO A 230 1.11 48.11 3.52
C PRO A 230 1.33 47.08 2.41
N PHE A 231 2.33 46.20 2.57
CA PHE A 231 2.58 45.13 1.59
C PHE A 231 1.44 44.10 1.56
N LEU A 232 0.91 43.76 2.74
CA LEU A 232 -0.28 42.94 2.96
C LEU A 232 -1.38 43.72 3.67
N CYS A 233 -2.62 43.56 3.24
CA CYS A 233 -3.76 44.02 4.03
C CYS A 233 -3.85 43.25 5.36
N ASN A 234 -3.79 43.96 6.50
CA ASN A 234 -3.92 43.39 7.84
C ASN A 234 -5.24 42.62 8.07
N ALA A 235 -6.32 42.98 7.37
CA ALA A 235 -7.62 42.34 7.51
C ALA A 235 -7.78 41.07 6.65
N CYS A 236 -7.39 41.11 5.37
CA CYS A 236 -7.67 40.01 4.42
C CYS A 236 -6.44 39.37 3.77
N GLY A 237 -5.24 39.90 4.02
CA GLY A 237 -3.98 39.40 3.45
C GLY A 237 -3.78 39.69 1.96
N PHE A 238 -4.67 40.48 1.34
CA PHE A 238 -4.49 40.89 -0.05
C PHE A 238 -3.23 41.73 -0.20
N CYS A 239 -2.39 41.37 -1.16
CA CYS A 239 -1.23 42.13 -1.59
C CYS A 239 -1.53 42.73 -2.97
N LYS A 240 -1.34 44.04 -3.12
CA LYS A 240 -1.53 44.72 -4.41
C LYS A 240 -0.36 44.52 -5.40
N TYR A 241 0.77 44.03 -4.90
CA TYR A 241 2.02 43.91 -5.64
C TYR A 241 2.27 42.50 -6.20
N ALA A 242 1.69 41.47 -5.60
CA ALA A 242 1.86 40.08 -6.01
C ALA A 242 0.79 39.19 -5.39
N ARG A 243 0.63 37.98 -5.94
CA ARG A 243 -0.19 36.89 -5.38
C ARG A 243 0.73 35.75 -4.94
N PHE A 244 0.58 35.29 -3.69
CA PHE A 244 1.40 34.22 -3.13
C PHE A 244 0.61 32.94 -2.93
N ASP A 245 1.08 31.84 -3.53
CA ASP A 245 0.55 30.49 -3.34
C ASP A 245 1.63 29.59 -2.72
N PHE A 246 1.30 28.96 -1.59
CA PHE A 246 2.22 28.15 -0.80
C PHE A 246 1.90 26.66 -0.91
N MET A 247 2.91 25.87 -1.28
CA MET A 247 2.87 24.41 -1.34
C MET A 247 3.89 23.84 -0.36
N LEU A 248 3.45 22.97 0.55
CA LEU A 248 4.31 22.27 1.49
C LEU A 248 4.57 20.86 0.97
N TYR A 249 5.81 20.41 0.92
CA TYR A 249 6.13 18.99 0.84
C TYR A 249 6.23 18.48 2.28
N ALA A 250 5.14 17.85 2.73
CA ALA A 250 4.92 17.56 4.14
C ALA A 250 4.14 16.25 4.33
N ARG A 251 4.17 15.75 5.56
CA ARG A 251 3.30 14.67 6.02
C ARG A 251 2.69 15.05 7.38
N PRO A 252 1.43 14.68 7.67
CA PRO A 252 0.88 14.79 9.01
C PRO A 252 1.75 14.01 10.01
N CYS A 253 1.85 14.51 11.24
CA CYS A 253 2.52 13.80 12.32
C CYS A 253 1.81 14.03 13.66
N CYS A 254 1.83 13.01 14.52
CA CYS A 254 1.39 13.14 15.91
C CYS A 254 2.50 13.80 16.73
N ALA A 255 2.56 15.14 16.72
CA ALA A 255 3.36 15.88 17.67
C ALA A 255 2.56 16.12 18.95
N VAL A 256 3.22 15.97 20.10
CA VAL A 256 2.67 16.31 21.41
C VAL A 256 3.50 17.45 21.96
N ASP A 257 2.84 18.38 22.65
CA ASP A 257 3.51 19.51 23.26
C ASP A 257 4.50 19.02 24.34
N PRO A 258 5.76 19.50 24.35
CA PRO A 258 6.73 19.14 25.38
C PRO A 258 6.22 19.50 26.78
N ILE A 259 6.49 18.62 27.74
CA ILE A 259 6.12 18.83 29.15
C ILE A 259 7.29 19.52 29.84
N GLU A 260 7.10 20.77 30.28
CA GLU A 260 8.16 21.58 30.89
C GLU A 260 7.99 21.77 32.40
N ASN A 261 6.77 21.60 32.92
CA ASN A 261 6.42 21.85 34.31
C ASN A 261 5.31 20.90 34.79
N GLU A 262 5.03 20.93 36.11
CA GLU A 262 4.05 20.04 36.73
C GLU A 262 2.60 20.32 36.29
N GLU A 263 2.29 21.55 35.86
CA GLU A 263 0.96 21.87 35.33
C GLU A 263 0.75 21.22 33.96
N ASP A 264 1.74 21.30 33.08
CA ASP A 264 1.75 20.64 31.78
C ASP A 264 1.70 19.11 31.94
N ARG A 265 2.40 18.57 32.94
CA ARG A 265 2.34 17.15 33.29
C ARG A 265 0.92 16.72 33.67
N LYS A 266 0.26 17.46 34.56
CA LYS A 266 -1.14 17.17 34.95
C LYS A 266 -2.08 17.23 33.74
N LYS A 267 -1.93 18.25 32.89
CA LYS A 267 -2.70 18.37 31.64
C LYS A 267 -2.45 17.19 30.70
N ALA A 268 -1.20 16.75 30.55
CA ALA A 268 -0.85 15.61 29.71
C ALA A 268 -1.49 14.31 30.20
N VAL A 269 -1.48 14.05 31.51
CA VAL A 269 -2.14 12.88 32.11
C VAL A 269 -3.65 12.91 31.90
N THR A 270 -4.30 14.05 32.17
CA THR A 270 -5.74 14.21 31.93
C THR A 270 -6.08 13.99 30.46
N ASN A 271 -5.31 14.57 29.54
CA ASN A 271 -5.50 14.39 28.10
C ASN A 271 -5.29 12.94 27.66
N ILE A 272 -4.31 12.21 28.21
CA ILE A 272 -4.13 10.77 27.95
C ILE A 272 -5.40 9.99 28.35
N ASN A 273 -5.95 10.24 29.54
CA ASN A 273 -7.16 9.56 29.99
C ASN A 273 -8.35 9.87 29.08
N THR A 274 -8.58 11.13 28.72
CA THR A 274 -9.63 11.52 27.78
C THR A 274 -9.47 10.86 26.40
N LEU A 275 -8.24 10.73 25.92
CA LEU A 275 -7.94 10.03 24.67
C LEU A 275 -8.22 8.54 24.78
N LEU A 276 -7.92 7.90 25.91
CA LEU A 276 -8.23 6.49 26.15
C LEU A 276 -9.74 6.25 26.22
N ASP A 277 -10.50 7.11 26.91
CA ASP A 277 -11.97 7.03 26.93
C ASP A 277 -12.59 7.24 25.54
N LYS A 278 -11.94 8.05 24.70
CA LYS A 278 -12.34 8.21 23.30
C LYS A 278 -11.97 6.96 22.49
N ALA A 279 -10.78 6.40 22.67
CA ALA A 279 -10.34 5.18 22.01
C ALA A 279 -11.29 4.01 22.30
N ASP A 280 -11.70 3.86 23.55
CA ASP A 280 -12.65 2.82 23.98
C ASP A 280 -14.00 2.94 23.25
N ARG A 281 -14.55 4.16 23.13
CA ARG A 281 -15.79 4.40 22.38
C ARG A 281 -15.67 4.07 20.89
N VAL A 282 -14.58 4.51 20.25
CA VAL A 282 -14.34 4.22 18.82
C VAL A 282 -14.07 2.72 18.60
N TYR A 283 -13.40 2.05 19.54
CA TYR A 283 -13.20 0.60 19.52
C TYR A 283 -14.54 -0.15 19.56
N HIS A 284 -15.45 0.21 20.46
CA HIS A 284 -16.77 -0.41 20.53
C HIS A 284 -17.60 -0.16 19.27
N GLN A 285 -17.49 1.04 18.68
CA GLN A 285 -18.10 1.34 17.38
C GLN A 285 -17.53 0.41 16.29
N LEU A 286 -16.21 0.26 16.21
CA LEU A 286 -15.56 -0.62 15.23
C LEU A 286 -16.00 -2.08 15.37
N MET A 287 -16.11 -2.57 16.60
CA MET A 287 -16.64 -3.91 16.88
C MET A 287 -18.12 -4.06 16.51
N GLY A 288 -18.90 -2.98 16.57
CA GLY A 288 -20.29 -2.95 16.15
C GLY A 288 -20.51 -3.15 14.65
N HIS A 289 -19.54 -2.78 13.79
CA HIS A 289 -19.64 -2.96 12.34
C HIS A 289 -19.49 -4.42 11.90
N ARG A 290 -18.78 -5.25 12.67
CA ARG A 290 -18.54 -6.67 12.35
C ARG A 290 -19.83 -7.47 12.10
N PRO A 291 -20.81 -7.54 13.03
CA PRO A 291 -22.04 -8.31 12.80
C PRO A 291 -22.88 -7.78 11.62
N GLN A 292 -22.78 -6.48 11.31
CA GLN A 292 -23.46 -5.88 10.16
C GLN A 292 -22.84 -6.39 8.86
N LEU A 293 -21.51 -6.45 8.77
CA LEU A 293 -20.80 -7.05 7.63
C LEU A 293 -21.13 -8.53 7.46
N GLU A 294 -21.16 -9.32 8.54
CA GLU A 294 -21.51 -10.74 8.48
C GLU A 294 -22.95 -10.94 7.93
N ASN A 295 -23.91 -10.12 8.36
CA ASN A 295 -25.28 -10.15 7.85
C ASN A 295 -25.36 -9.78 6.36
N LEU A 296 -24.67 -8.72 5.95
CA LEU A 296 -24.62 -8.30 4.54
C LEU A 296 -23.94 -9.35 3.65
N LEU A 297 -22.87 -10.00 4.13
CA LEU A 297 -22.21 -11.10 3.42
C LEU A 297 -23.14 -12.31 3.24
N CYS A 298 -23.93 -12.65 4.26
CA CYS A 298 -24.95 -13.70 4.16
C CYS A 298 -25.96 -13.39 3.04
N LYS A 299 -26.47 -12.14 3.00
CA LYS A 299 -27.41 -11.68 1.97
C LYS A 299 -26.83 -11.67 0.57
N VAL A 300 -25.54 -11.33 0.40
CA VAL A 300 -24.87 -11.41 -0.91
C VAL A 300 -24.78 -12.87 -1.37
N ASN A 301 -24.47 -13.79 -0.46
CA ASN A 301 -24.37 -15.21 -0.77
C ASN A 301 -25.73 -15.83 -1.11
N GLU A 302 -26.80 -15.39 -0.43
CA GLU A 302 -28.19 -15.78 -0.72
C GLU A 302 -28.73 -15.16 -2.02
N ALA A 303 -28.23 -13.98 -2.41
CA ALA A 303 -28.66 -13.25 -3.60
C ALA A 303 -27.88 -13.60 -4.89
N ALA A 304 -27.05 -14.66 -4.89
CA ALA A 304 -26.40 -15.17 -6.10
C ALA A 304 -27.43 -15.90 -7.00
N PRO A 305 -27.29 -15.81 -8.33
CA PRO A 305 -28.39 -15.48 -9.23
C PRO A 305 -29.41 -16.61 -9.41
N GLU A 306 -30.66 -16.37 -9.01
CA GLU A 306 -31.77 -17.00 -9.72
C GLU A 306 -31.77 -16.49 -11.17
N LYS A 307 -32.06 -17.40 -12.11
CA LYS A 307 -32.18 -17.09 -13.54
C LYS A 307 -33.07 -15.86 -13.75
N PRO A 308 -32.82 -15.05 -14.79
CA PRO A 308 -33.75 -13.97 -15.13
C PRO A 308 -35.11 -14.59 -15.42
N GLN A 309 -36.05 -14.44 -14.48
CA GLN A 309 -37.45 -14.73 -14.68
C GLN A 309 -38.01 -13.64 -15.58
N ASP A 310 -38.56 -14.08 -16.70
CA ASP A 310 -39.12 -13.27 -17.76
C ASP A 310 -40.45 -12.65 -17.30
N ASP A 311 -40.38 -11.61 -16.47
CA ASP A 311 -41.55 -10.80 -16.13
C ASP A 311 -41.66 -9.63 -17.10
N SER A 312 -42.30 -9.92 -18.23
CA SER A 312 -42.84 -8.92 -19.14
C SER A 312 -43.99 -8.15 -18.46
N ALA A 313 -43.78 -6.88 -18.12
CA ALA A 313 -44.72 -5.78 -18.39
C ALA A 313 -44.22 -4.40 -17.88
N ASN A 314 -44.14 -3.44 -18.83
CA ASN A 314 -44.27 -1.99 -18.70
C ASN A 314 -43.30 -1.18 -17.81
N ALA A 315 -42.35 -0.48 -18.45
CA ALA A 315 -42.40 0.98 -18.69
C ALA A 315 -41.03 1.49 -19.19
N GLY A 316 -41.04 2.34 -20.22
CA GLY A 316 -39.86 2.76 -20.99
C GLY A 316 -38.86 3.66 -20.26
N GLY A 317 -37.59 3.52 -20.63
CA GLY A 317 -36.48 4.38 -20.21
C GLY A 317 -35.19 3.99 -20.93
N ILE A 318 -34.48 5.00 -21.45
CA ILE A 318 -33.36 4.93 -22.40
C ILE A 318 -32.09 4.28 -21.79
N SER A 319 -31.41 3.51 -22.65
CA SER A 319 -30.05 2.95 -22.56
C SER A 319 -29.08 3.56 -21.52
N SER A 320 -28.58 2.71 -20.61
CA SER A 320 -27.17 2.68 -20.22
C SER A 320 -26.78 1.26 -19.79
N THR A 321 -25.76 0.70 -20.44
CA THR A 321 -25.14 -0.58 -20.08
C THR A 321 -24.26 -0.40 -18.84
N SER A 322 -24.88 -0.30 -17.67
CA SER A 322 -24.22 -0.58 -16.39
C SER A 322 -24.82 -1.86 -15.84
N ALA A 323 -24.02 -2.93 -15.77
CA ALA A 323 -24.40 -4.13 -15.04
C ALA A 323 -24.90 -3.70 -13.65
N SER A 324 -26.16 -4.02 -13.32
CA SER A 324 -26.78 -3.64 -12.05
C SER A 324 -25.97 -4.27 -10.91
N VAL A 325 -25.11 -3.48 -10.27
CA VAL A 325 -24.31 -3.93 -9.13
C VAL A 325 -25.28 -4.31 -8.01
N ASN A 326 -25.14 -5.51 -7.45
CA ASN A 326 -25.98 -5.99 -6.37
C ASN A 326 -26.00 -4.95 -5.22
N ARG A 327 -27.19 -4.51 -4.82
CA ARG A 327 -27.38 -3.48 -3.78
C ARG A 327 -26.67 -3.83 -2.47
N TYR A 328 -26.59 -5.11 -2.11
CA TYR A 328 -25.89 -5.56 -0.92
C TYR A 328 -24.36 -5.43 -1.05
N ILE A 329 -23.80 -5.58 -2.26
CA ILE A 329 -22.37 -5.34 -2.50
C ILE A 329 -22.04 -3.86 -2.34
N LEU A 330 -22.91 -2.96 -2.83
CA LEU A 330 -22.76 -1.52 -2.61
C LEU A 330 -22.81 -1.15 -1.11
N GLN A 331 -23.71 -1.78 -0.35
CA GLN A 331 -23.79 -1.59 1.10
C GLN A 331 -22.55 -2.14 1.83
N LEU A 332 -22.03 -3.30 1.42
CA LEU A 332 -20.77 -3.84 1.94
C LEU A 332 -19.59 -2.89 1.69
N ALA A 333 -19.51 -2.32 0.49
CA ALA A 333 -18.45 -1.38 0.14
C ALA A 333 -18.52 -0.12 1.02
N GLN A 334 -19.72 0.42 1.24
CA GLN A 334 -19.91 1.57 2.12
C GLN A 334 -19.54 1.25 3.58
N GLU A 335 -20.04 0.14 4.11
CA GLU A 335 -19.80 -0.27 5.50
C GLU A 335 -18.30 -0.54 5.77
N TYR A 336 -17.63 -1.24 4.86
CA TYR A 336 -16.23 -1.61 5.03
C TYR A 336 -15.25 -0.50 4.65
N CYS A 337 -15.36 0.04 3.43
CA CYS A 337 -14.41 1.02 2.91
C CYS A 337 -14.69 2.44 3.39
N GLY A 338 -15.91 2.70 3.89
CA GLY A 338 -16.31 3.95 4.52
C GLY A 338 -16.23 3.86 6.03
N ASP A 339 -17.22 3.21 6.65
CA ASP A 339 -17.42 3.31 8.10
C ASP A 339 -16.34 2.60 8.92
N CYS A 340 -16.03 1.33 8.61
CA CYS A 340 -14.94 0.59 9.27
C CYS A 340 -13.59 1.30 9.10
N LYS A 341 -13.27 1.73 7.88
CA LYS A 341 -12.03 2.47 7.57
C LYS A 341 -11.93 3.76 8.37
N ASN A 342 -13.00 4.54 8.44
CA ASN A 342 -13.03 5.81 9.19
C ASN A 342 -12.83 5.58 10.70
N SER A 343 -13.53 4.60 11.29
CA SER A 343 -13.37 4.25 12.70
C SER A 343 -11.97 3.71 12.99
N PHE A 344 -11.42 2.87 12.11
CA PHE A 344 -10.06 2.36 12.22
C PHE A 344 -9.02 3.48 12.14
N ASP A 345 -9.14 4.40 11.19
CA ASP A 345 -8.25 5.55 11.03
C ASP A 345 -8.32 6.51 12.22
N GLU A 346 -9.52 6.73 12.77
CA GLU A 346 -9.72 7.54 13.97
C GLU A 346 -9.08 6.88 15.19
N LEU A 347 -9.32 5.59 15.41
CA LEU A 347 -8.71 4.82 16.50
C LEU A 347 -7.20 4.85 16.40
N SER A 348 -6.66 4.62 15.20
CA SER A 348 -5.22 4.69 14.91
C SER A 348 -4.62 6.04 15.31
N LYS A 349 -5.25 7.15 14.92
CA LYS A 349 -4.80 8.51 15.28
C LYS A 349 -4.83 8.76 16.79
N ILE A 350 -5.87 8.28 17.48
CA ILE A 350 -5.99 8.41 18.94
C ILE A 350 -4.87 7.63 19.62
N ILE A 351 -4.64 6.37 19.22
CA ILE A 351 -3.62 5.50 19.78
C ILE A 351 -2.22 6.08 19.55
N GLN A 352 -1.91 6.54 18.33
CA GLN A 352 -0.64 7.23 18.03
C GLN A 352 -0.42 8.43 18.96
N LYS A 353 -1.46 9.25 19.17
CA LYS A 353 -1.38 10.41 20.07
C LYS A 353 -1.15 10.00 21.53
N VAL A 354 -1.82 8.94 22.01
CA VAL A 354 -1.61 8.38 23.36
C VAL A 354 -0.17 7.91 23.52
N PHE A 355 0.38 7.19 22.55
CA PHE A 355 1.78 6.73 22.61
C PHE A 355 2.77 7.90 22.63
N ALA A 356 2.58 8.89 21.77
CA ALA A 356 3.41 10.09 21.76
C ALA A 356 3.32 10.85 23.10
N SER A 357 2.13 10.99 23.68
CA SER A 357 1.94 11.66 24.98
C SER A 357 2.56 10.88 26.13
N ARG A 358 2.44 9.55 26.15
CA ARG A 358 3.09 8.70 27.16
C ARG A 358 4.62 8.78 27.06
N LYS A 359 5.16 8.86 25.84
CA LYS A 359 6.60 9.02 25.63
C LYS A 359 7.12 10.33 26.24
N GLU A 360 6.48 11.46 25.93
CA GLU A 360 6.86 12.77 26.51
C GLU A 360 6.72 12.78 28.04
N LEU A 361 5.65 12.18 28.59
CA LEU A 361 5.44 12.05 30.03
C LEU A 361 6.56 11.26 30.71
N LEU A 362 6.97 10.14 30.11
CA LEU A 362 8.10 9.35 30.60
C LEU A 362 9.42 10.13 30.52
N GLU A 363 9.66 10.88 29.44
CA GLU A 363 10.87 11.71 29.32
C GLU A 363 10.94 12.80 30.41
N TYR A 364 9.82 13.47 30.72
CA TYR A 364 9.76 14.44 31.81
C TYR A 364 9.98 13.81 33.20
N ASP A 365 9.29 12.70 33.50
CA ASP A 365 9.41 12.02 34.80
C ASP A 365 10.85 11.52 35.03
N LEU A 366 11.52 11.05 33.97
CA LEU A 366 12.94 10.66 34.03
C LEU A 366 13.84 11.87 34.30
N GLN A 367 13.64 12.99 33.61
CA GLN A 367 14.41 14.23 33.84
C GLN A 367 14.26 14.73 35.28
N GLN A 368 13.04 14.70 35.83
CA GLN A 368 12.79 15.08 37.23
C GLN A 368 13.51 14.14 38.20
N ARG A 369 13.51 12.84 37.93
CA ARG A 369 14.23 11.85 38.75
C ARG A 369 15.75 12.05 38.69
N GLU A 370 16.30 12.35 37.51
CA GLU A 370 17.72 12.68 37.33
C GLU A 370 18.10 13.98 38.07
N ALA A 371 17.25 15.01 38.00
CA ALA A 371 17.46 16.26 38.73
C ALA A 371 17.45 16.03 40.25
N ALA A 372 16.50 15.23 40.75
CA ALA A 372 16.42 14.86 42.17
C ALA A 372 17.65 14.04 42.63
N THR A 373 18.17 13.13 41.79
CA THR A 373 19.37 12.34 42.13
C THR A 373 20.68 13.12 42.03
N ARG A 374 20.78 14.12 41.14
CA ARG A 374 21.95 15.02 41.10
C ARG A 374 22.06 15.90 42.35
N SER A 375 20.95 16.30 42.95
CA SER A 375 20.95 17.00 44.24
C SER A 375 21.39 16.14 45.43
N SER A 376 21.61 14.82 45.24
CA SER A 376 21.91 13.89 46.34
C SER A 376 23.24 13.13 46.22
N ARG A 377 24.10 13.37 45.21
CA ARG A 377 25.38 12.65 45.05
C ARG A 377 26.57 13.55 44.68
N THR A 378 27.61 13.49 45.50
CA THR A 378 28.98 14.04 45.30
C THR A 378 29.99 13.04 44.74
N THR A 379 29.58 11.83 44.31
CA THR A 379 30.52 10.79 43.83
C THR A 379 30.13 10.21 42.47
N VAL A 380 31.13 10.15 41.58
CA VAL A 380 31.05 9.69 40.19
C VAL A 380 30.90 8.17 40.16
N GLN A 381 29.69 7.69 39.83
CA GLN A 381 29.50 6.37 39.25
C GLN A 381 28.78 6.50 37.91
N PRO A 382 29.04 5.62 36.93
CA PRO A 382 28.54 5.78 35.58
C PRO A 382 27.04 5.50 35.56
N THR A 383 26.23 6.55 35.59
CA THR A 383 24.79 6.47 35.44
C THR A 383 24.46 6.09 34.00
N PHE A 384 23.65 5.05 33.82
CA PHE A 384 23.06 4.64 32.55
C PHE A 384 22.44 5.89 31.88
N THR A 385 22.95 6.31 30.73
CA THR A 385 22.57 7.61 30.16
C THR A 385 21.15 7.56 29.59
N ALA A 386 20.41 8.67 29.60
CA ALA A 386 19.10 8.79 28.93
C ALA A 386 19.11 8.31 27.45
N SER A 387 20.29 8.30 26.81
CA SER A 387 20.49 7.72 25.47
C SER A 387 20.30 6.20 25.41
N GLN A 388 20.68 5.47 26.47
CA GLN A 388 20.53 4.01 26.56
C GLN A 388 19.07 3.62 26.90
N TYR A 389 18.33 4.45 27.64
CA TYR A 389 16.88 4.29 27.80
C TYR A 389 16.10 4.60 26.51
N ARG A 390 16.56 5.55 25.67
CA ARG A 390 15.99 5.76 24.32
C ARG A 390 16.21 4.58 23.40
N ALA A 391 17.36 3.90 23.47
CA ALA A 391 17.59 2.67 22.73
C ALA A 391 16.66 1.54 23.24
N LEU A 392 16.45 1.43 24.55
CA LEU A 392 15.54 0.46 25.15
C LEU A 392 14.06 0.77 24.89
N SER A 393 13.62 2.03 24.80
CA SER A 393 12.22 2.34 24.50
C SER A 393 11.87 2.04 23.04
N VAL A 394 12.78 2.27 22.09
CA VAL A 394 12.62 1.87 20.69
C VAL A 394 12.65 0.33 20.53
N LEU A 395 13.47 -0.37 21.33
CA LEU A 395 13.56 -1.85 21.30
C LEU A 395 12.47 -2.55 22.13
N SER A 396 11.93 -1.91 23.18
CA SER A 396 10.91 -2.46 24.07
C SER A 396 9.48 -2.23 23.55
N CYS A 397 9.31 -1.43 22.49
CA CYS A 397 8.10 -1.44 21.67
C CYS A 397 7.91 -2.75 20.89
N GLY A 398 8.96 -3.58 20.74
CA GLY A 398 8.91 -4.84 20.00
C GLY A 398 8.17 -5.99 20.70
N HIS A 399 7.84 -5.86 21.99
CA HIS A 399 7.24 -6.94 22.79
C HIS A 399 5.78 -6.69 23.21
N THR A 400 5.20 -5.54 22.87
CA THR A 400 3.80 -5.19 23.21
C THR A 400 2.89 -5.02 21.99
N SER A 401 3.40 -5.17 20.77
CA SER A 401 2.55 -5.25 19.58
C SER A 401 1.80 -6.58 19.58
N SER A 402 0.47 -6.55 19.39
CA SER A 402 -0.31 -7.76 19.11
C SER A 402 0.36 -8.53 17.97
N THR A 403 1.01 -9.65 18.28
CA THR A 403 1.73 -10.51 17.33
C THR A 403 0.79 -11.24 16.37
N LYS A 404 -0.50 -10.88 16.40
CA LYS A 404 -1.60 -11.59 15.75
C LYS A 404 -2.38 -10.72 14.78
N CYS A 405 -2.06 -9.44 14.63
CA CYS A 405 -2.74 -8.56 13.69
C CYS A 405 -2.70 -9.15 12.28
N TYR A 406 -3.87 -9.28 11.66
CA TYR A 406 -4.02 -9.88 10.34
C TYR A 406 -3.20 -9.14 9.29
N GLY A 407 -3.26 -7.81 9.27
CA GLY A 407 -2.52 -7.01 8.30
C GLY A 407 -1.01 -7.15 8.45
N CYS A 408 -0.52 -7.11 9.69
CA CYS A 408 0.89 -7.32 10.02
C CYS A 408 1.33 -8.75 9.59
N ALA A 409 0.53 -9.80 9.84
CA ALA A 409 0.83 -11.18 9.42
C ALA A 409 0.76 -11.41 7.90
N SER A 410 -0.20 -10.78 7.22
CA SER A 410 -0.36 -10.83 5.76
C SER A 410 0.85 -10.24 5.04
N ALA A 411 1.29 -9.04 5.46
CA ALA A 411 2.47 -8.40 4.91
C ALA A 411 3.76 -9.20 5.14
N VAL A 412 3.94 -9.78 6.34
CA VAL A 412 5.09 -10.66 6.61
C VAL A 412 5.05 -11.90 5.71
N THR A 413 3.87 -12.46 5.45
CA THR A 413 3.70 -13.61 4.55
C THR A 413 4.11 -13.26 3.12
N GLU A 414 3.69 -12.10 2.60
CA GLU A 414 4.06 -11.61 1.26
C GLU A 414 5.58 -11.40 1.12
N HIS A 415 6.21 -10.73 2.09
CA HIS A 415 7.66 -10.55 2.12
C HIS A 415 8.40 -11.89 2.26
N CYS A 416 7.87 -12.82 3.06
CA CYS A 416 8.44 -14.15 3.21
C CYS A 416 8.40 -14.94 1.89
N ILE A 417 7.28 -14.91 1.15
CA ILE A 417 7.17 -15.55 -0.17
C ILE A 417 8.16 -14.95 -1.15
N THR A 418 8.32 -13.63 -1.16
CA THR A 418 9.31 -12.93 -2.01
C THR A 418 10.74 -13.38 -1.69
N LEU A 419 11.07 -13.49 -0.41
CA LEU A 419 12.35 -14.02 0.06
C LEU A 419 12.54 -15.49 -0.35
N LEU A 420 11.52 -16.34 -0.15
CA LEU A 420 11.56 -17.77 -0.50
C LEU A 420 11.74 -17.95 -2.01
N ARG A 421 11.15 -17.09 -2.84
CA ARG A 421 11.37 -17.05 -4.29
C ARG A 421 12.84 -16.81 -4.61
N ALA A 422 13.44 -15.78 -3.99
CA ALA A 422 14.85 -15.47 -4.19
C ALA A 422 15.75 -16.65 -3.75
N LEU A 423 15.46 -17.26 -2.61
CA LEU A 423 16.18 -18.43 -2.09
C LEU A 423 16.05 -19.66 -3.01
N ALA A 424 14.87 -19.90 -3.59
CA ALA A 424 14.59 -21.03 -4.47
C ALA A 424 15.34 -20.98 -5.82
N THR A 425 15.95 -19.85 -6.17
CA THR A 425 16.81 -19.74 -7.37
C THR A 425 18.08 -20.60 -7.25
N ASN A 426 18.58 -20.79 -6.02
CA ASN A 426 19.73 -21.64 -5.73
C ASN A 426 19.28 -23.11 -5.58
N SER A 427 19.91 -24.02 -6.33
CA SER A 427 19.53 -25.45 -6.34
C SER A 427 19.71 -26.13 -4.98
N THR A 428 20.80 -25.86 -4.27
CA THR A 428 21.06 -26.46 -2.95
C THR A 428 20.02 -26.01 -1.92
N ILE A 429 19.70 -24.72 -1.90
CA ILE A 429 18.69 -24.18 -0.99
C ILE A 429 17.30 -24.69 -1.37
N ARG A 430 17.00 -24.80 -2.67
CA ARG A 430 15.75 -25.40 -3.16
C ARG A 430 15.51 -26.80 -2.60
N HIS A 431 16.51 -27.69 -2.63
CA HIS A 431 16.37 -29.03 -2.02
C HIS A 431 16.07 -28.95 -0.52
N ILE A 432 16.73 -28.03 0.19
CA ILE A 432 16.51 -27.82 1.62
C ILE A 432 15.07 -27.35 1.89
N LEU A 433 14.57 -26.36 1.13
CA LEU A 433 13.19 -25.86 1.24
C LEU A 433 12.15 -26.96 0.95
N VAL A 434 12.38 -27.79 -0.07
CA VAL A 434 11.52 -28.95 -0.38
C VAL A 434 11.54 -29.95 0.77
N SER A 435 12.71 -30.30 1.30
CA SER A 435 12.84 -31.24 2.42
C SER A 435 12.16 -30.76 3.71
N GLN A 436 12.03 -29.44 3.87
CA GLN A 436 11.28 -28.85 4.98
C GLN A 436 9.77 -28.90 4.79
N GLY A 437 9.26 -29.35 3.65
CA GLY A 437 7.83 -29.46 3.36
C GLY A 437 7.19 -28.18 2.82
N LEU A 438 7.97 -27.25 2.27
CA LEU A 438 7.46 -25.96 1.77
C LEU A 438 6.40 -26.09 0.67
N ILE A 439 6.49 -27.11 -0.19
CA ILE A 439 5.51 -27.33 -1.27
C ILE A 439 4.10 -27.51 -0.71
N ARG A 440 3.96 -28.33 0.33
CA ARG A 440 2.67 -28.58 0.97
C ARG A 440 2.16 -27.34 1.70
N GLU A 441 3.05 -26.65 2.41
CA GLU A 441 2.72 -25.40 3.11
C GLU A 441 2.14 -24.34 2.16
N LEU A 442 2.82 -24.08 1.04
CA LEU A 442 2.38 -23.11 0.04
C LEU A 442 1.06 -23.54 -0.63
N PHE A 443 0.91 -24.83 -0.91
CA PHE A 443 -0.29 -25.38 -1.52
C PHE A 443 -1.51 -25.24 -0.61
N ASP A 444 -1.39 -25.63 0.66
CA ASP A 444 -2.51 -25.67 1.61
C ASP A 444 -2.94 -24.27 2.07
N TYR A 445 -2.00 -23.33 2.26
CA TYR A 445 -2.28 -22.05 2.93
C TYR A 445 -2.16 -20.79 2.05
N ASN A 446 -1.30 -20.81 1.01
CA ASN A 446 -0.94 -19.60 0.28
C ASN A 446 -1.46 -19.56 -1.16
N LEU A 447 -1.66 -20.70 -1.81
CA LEU A 447 -2.05 -20.79 -3.23
C LEU A 447 -3.33 -20.00 -3.57
N ARG A 448 -4.29 -19.99 -2.63
CA ARG A 448 -5.62 -19.36 -2.80
C ARG A 448 -5.74 -18.02 -2.08
N ARG A 449 -4.77 -17.67 -1.24
CA ARG A 449 -4.90 -16.61 -0.26
C ARG A 449 -4.13 -15.36 -0.67
N GLY A 450 -4.66 -14.20 -0.29
CA GLY A 450 -4.00 -12.92 -0.46
C GLY A 450 -4.26 -12.32 -1.85
N PRO A 451 -3.64 -11.16 -2.15
CA PRO A 451 -3.84 -10.45 -3.41
C PRO A 451 -3.43 -11.28 -4.63
N ALA A 452 -3.94 -10.93 -5.82
CA ALA A 452 -3.63 -11.63 -7.06
C ALA A 452 -2.11 -11.73 -7.32
N ALA A 453 -1.37 -10.64 -7.08
CA ALA A 453 0.08 -10.62 -7.22
C ALA A 453 0.77 -11.64 -6.30
N MET A 454 0.37 -11.74 -5.04
CA MET A 454 0.90 -12.73 -4.09
C MET A 454 0.60 -14.17 -4.55
N ARG A 455 -0.62 -14.45 -5.04
CA ARG A 455 -0.97 -15.78 -5.57
C ARG A 455 -0.13 -16.14 -6.79
N ASP A 456 0.17 -15.17 -7.65
CA ASP A 456 1.05 -15.37 -8.81
C ASP A 456 2.49 -15.66 -8.37
N GLU A 457 2.99 -14.93 -7.38
CA GLU A 457 4.30 -15.17 -6.75
C GLU A 457 4.39 -16.59 -6.15
N VAL A 458 3.35 -17.04 -5.43
CA VAL A 458 3.28 -18.41 -4.88
C VAL A 458 3.40 -19.45 -6.00
N ARG A 459 2.67 -19.30 -7.10
CA ARG A 459 2.76 -20.23 -8.25
C ARG A 459 4.15 -20.22 -8.88
N GLN A 460 4.79 -19.06 -8.98
CA GLN A 460 6.19 -18.96 -9.44
C GLN A 460 7.16 -19.68 -8.51
N VAL A 461 7.02 -19.52 -7.19
CA VAL A 461 7.83 -20.25 -6.20
C VAL A 461 7.63 -21.75 -6.34
N MET A 462 6.38 -22.23 -6.44
CA MET A 462 6.07 -23.65 -6.64
C MET A 462 6.72 -24.22 -7.93
N CYS A 463 6.67 -23.46 -9.03
CA CYS A 463 7.35 -23.85 -10.27
C CYS A 463 8.88 -23.88 -10.11
N LEU A 464 9.46 -22.93 -9.37
CA LEU A 464 10.91 -22.92 -9.10
C LEU A 464 11.32 -24.11 -8.23
N LEU A 465 10.55 -24.43 -7.19
CA LEU A 465 10.81 -25.55 -6.27
C LEU A 465 10.81 -26.91 -6.98
N THR A 466 9.99 -27.05 -8.02
CA THR A 466 9.84 -28.28 -8.82
C THR A 466 10.82 -28.37 -10.00
N ARG A 467 11.58 -27.31 -10.29
CA ARG A 467 12.52 -27.30 -11.43
C ARG A 467 13.65 -28.30 -11.25
N ASP A 468 13.79 -29.19 -12.23
CA ASP A 468 14.76 -30.30 -12.27
C ASP A 468 14.70 -31.19 -11.00
N ASN A 469 13.55 -31.27 -10.35
CA ASN A 469 13.35 -32.04 -9.12
C ASN A 469 12.13 -32.97 -9.26
N PRO A 470 12.34 -34.26 -9.57
CA PRO A 470 11.24 -35.20 -9.81
C PRO A 470 10.43 -35.49 -8.54
N GLU A 471 11.06 -35.56 -7.37
CA GLU A 471 10.37 -35.80 -6.09
C GLU A 471 9.43 -34.64 -5.73
N ALA A 472 9.94 -33.41 -5.84
CA ALA A 472 9.15 -32.19 -5.64
C ALA A 472 8.00 -32.08 -6.65
N THR A 473 8.27 -32.34 -7.94
CA THR A 473 7.25 -32.32 -8.99
C THR A 473 6.16 -33.35 -8.71
N GLN A 474 6.57 -34.54 -8.27
CA GLN A 474 5.65 -35.61 -7.93
C GLN A 474 4.76 -35.24 -6.75
N GLN A 475 5.35 -34.72 -5.67
CA GLN A 475 4.61 -34.25 -4.50
C GLN A 475 3.55 -33.20 -4.87
N MET A 476 3.92 -32.21 -5.69
CA MET A 476 2.98 -31.18 -6.16
C MET A 476 1.86 -31.79 -7.01
N ASN A 477 2.18 -32.69 -7.93
CA ASN A 477 1.18 -33.37 -8.76
C ASN A 477 0.20 -34.20 -7.94
N ASP A 478 0.69 -34.92 -6.91
CA ASP A 478 -0.16 -35.71 -6.02
C ASP A 478 -1.12 -34.83 -5.21
N LEU A 479 -0.69 -33.65 -4.78
CA LEU A 479 -1.56 -32.66 -4.12
C LEU A 479 -2.67 -32.16 -5.06
N ILE A 480 -2.33 -31.81 -6.30
CA ILE A 480 -3.30 -31.39 -7.32
C ILE A 480 -4.30 -32.52 -7.61
N ILE A 481 -3.81 -33.74 -7.88
CA ILE A 481 -4.66 -34.90 -8.16
C ILE A 481 -5.58 -35.22 -6.98
N GLY A 482 -5.06 -35.21 -5.76
CA GLY A 482 -5.84 -35.44 -4.55
C GLY A 482 -6.97 -34.42 -4.38
N LYS A 483 -6.68 -33.13 -4.59
CA LYS A 483 -7.67 -32.07 -4.50
C LYS A 483 -8.74 -32.17 -5.57
N VAL A 484 -8.35 -32.33 -6.84
CA VAL A 484 -9.29 -32.46 -7.97
C VAL A 484 -10.12 -33.74 -7.82
N SER A 485 -9.52 -34.86 -7.42
CA SER A 485 -10.24 -36.12 -7.18
C SER A 485 -11.32 -35.97 -6.11
N THR A 486 -11.00 -35.28 -5.01
CA THR A 486 -11.95 -35.04 -3.91
C THR A 486 -13.12 -34.17 -4.40
N ALA A 487 -12.81 -33.12 -5.16
CA ALA A 487 -13.80 -32.22 -5.73
C ALA A 487 -14.69 -32.92 -6.79
N LEU A 488 -14.12 -33.81 -7.60
CA LEU A 488 -14.84 -34.67 -8.55
C LEU A 488 -15.75 -35.68 -7.84
N LYS A 489 -15.39 -36.21 -6.66
CA LYS A 489 -16.30 -37.09 -5.91
C LYS A 489 -17.51 -36.34 -5.34
N GLY A 490 -17.32 -35.08 -4.95
CA GLY A 490 -18.35 -34.22 -4.36
C GLY A 490 -19.10 -33.30 -5.35
N HIS A 491 -18.91 -33.46 -6.66
CA HIS A 491 -19.34 -32.49 -7.67
C HIS A 491 -20.86 -32.24 -7.72
N TRP A 492 -21.68 -33.19 -7.26
CA TRP A 492 -23.15 -33.03 -7.19
C TRP A 492 -23.61 -32.11 -6.06
N ALA A 493 -22.81 -31.97 -5.00
CA ALA A 493 -23.16 -31.23 -3.78
C ALA A 493 -22.47 -29.86 -3.68
N ASN A 494 -21.59 -29.52 -4.63
CA ASN A 494 -20.82 -28.27 -4.61
C ASN A 494 -21.11 -27.41 -5.86
N PRO A 495 -22.01 -26.41 -5.76
CA PRO A 495 -22.29 -25.49 -6.86
C PRO A 495 -21.07 -24.62 -7.23
N ASP A 496 -20.11 -24.45 -6.31
CA ASP A 496 -18.91 -23.60 -6.45
C ASP A 496 -17.64 -24.41 -6.78
N LEU A 497 -17.78 -25.51 -7.51
CA LEU A 497 -16.63 -26.34 -7.92
C LEU A 497 -15.57 -25.53 -8.70
N ALA A 498 -16.00 -24.56 -9.50
CA ALA A 498 -15.14 -23.71 -10.33
C ALA A 498 -14.16 -22.88 -9.48
N SER A 499 -14.69 -22.11 -8.51
CA SER A 499 -13.88 -21.27 -7.61
C SER A 499 -12.98 -22.11 -6.70
N SER A 500 -13.41 -23.34 -6.37
CA SER A 500 -12.65 -24.26 -5.55
C SER A 500 -11.47 -24.95 -6.26
N LEU A 501 -11.37 -24.94 -7.59
CA LEU A 501 -10.29 -25.62 -8.33
C LEU A 501 -9.46 -24.70 -9.22
N GLN A 502 -9.88 -23.46 -9.40
CA GLN A 502 -9.24 -22.51 -10.31
C GLN A 502 -7.73 -22.39 -10.08
N TYR A 503 -7.29 -22.23 -8.83
CA TYR A 503 -5.88 -21.96 -8.51
C TYR A 503 -4.98 -23.18 -8.70
N GLU A 504 -5.47 -24.39 -8.45
CA GLU A 504 -4.75 -25.63 -8.72
C GLU A 504 -4.58 -25.87 -10.21
N MET A 505 -5.62 -25.61 -11.02
CA MET A 505 -5.55 -25.74 -12.47
C MET A 505 -4.64 -24.68 -13.10
N LEU A 506 -4.61 -23.46 -12.55
CA LEU A 506 -3.63 -22.44 -12.93
C LEU A 506 -2.20 -22.86 -12.59
N LEU A 507 -1.97 -23.41 -11.38
CA LEU A 507 -0.66 -23.94 -10.99
C LEU A 507 -0.19 -25.05 -11.94
N LEU A 508 -1.08 -25.97 -12.32
CA LEU A 508 -0.78 -27.02 -13.29
C LEU A 508 -0.41 -26.44 -14.66
N THR A 509 -1.14 -25.43 -15.12
CA THR A 509 -0.88 -24.73 -16.40
C THR A 509 0.49 -24.04 -16.39
N ASP A 510 0.82 -23.34 -15.32
CA ASP A 510 2.10 -22.64 -15.15
C ASP A 510 3.27 -23.64 -15.05
N SER A 511 3.07 -24.74 -14.33
CA SER A 511 4.03 -25.84 -14.17
C SER A 511 4.35 -26.51 -15.51
N ILE A 512 3.33 -26.87 -16.30
CA ILE A 512 3.50 -27.52 -17.62
C ILE A 512 4.21 -26.59 -18.61
N SER A 513 4.04 -25.29 -18.46
CA SER A 513 4.73 -24.30 -19.29
C SER A 513 6.23 -24.17 -18.94
N LYS A 514 6.75 -24.91 -17.96
CA LYS A 514 8.19 -24.95 -17.63
C LYS A 514 8.88 -26.07 -18.40
N GLU A 515 9.88 -25.69 -19.18
CA GLU A 515 10.75 -26.59 -19.92
C GLU A 515 11.89 -27.05 -19.01
N ASP A 516 11.81 -28.28 -18.49
CA ASP A 516 12.87 -28.93 -17.70
C ASP A 516 12.75 -30.46 -17.74
N SER A 517 13.60 -31.18 -17.00
CA SER A 517 13.62 -32.65 -16.99
C SER A 517 12.33 -33.31 -16.46
N CYS A 518 11.44 -32.57 -15.82
CA CYS A 518 10.23 -33.07 -15.16
C CYS A 518 8.96 -32.95 -16.01
N TRP A 519 9.08 -32.49 -17.27
CA TRP A 519 7.95 -32.30 -18.19
C TRP A 519 7.04 -33.53 -18.30
N GLU A 520 7.60 -34.75 -18.30
CA GLU A 520 6.86 -36.00 -18.44
C GLU A 520 5.93 -36.23 -17.25
N LEU A 521 6.40 -35.95 -16.02
CA LEU A 521 5.59 -36.06 -14.80
C LEU A 521 4.43 -35.06 -14.80
N ARG A 522 4.68 -33.82 -15.27
CA ARG A 522 3.66 -32.78 -15.35
C ARG A 522 2.58 -33.10 -16.39
N LEU A 523 2.99 -33.63 -17.54
CA LEU A 523 2.04 -34.08 -18.57
C LEU A 523 1.20 -35.26 -18.09
N ARG A 524 1.82 -36.26 -17.41
CA ARG A 524 1.08 -37.37 -16.79
C ARG A 524 0.02 -36.88 -15.83
N CYS A 525 0.30 -35.82 -15.06
CA CYS A 525 -0.67 -35.20 -14.16
C CYS A 525 -1.88 -34.65 -14.92
N ALA A 526 -1.66 -33.81 -15.93
CA ALA A 526 -2.75 -33.26 -16.75
C ALA A 526 -3.57 -34.35 -17.48
N LEU A 527 -2.90 -35.37 -18.03
CA LEU A 527 -3.58 -36.46 -18.70
C LEU A 527 -4.40 -37.32 -17.72
N SER A 528 -3.86 -37.61 -16.53
CA SER A 528 -4.58 -38.31 -15.47
C SER A 528 -5.86 -37.55 -15.09
N LEU A 529 -5.76 -36.24 -14.87
CA LEU A 529 -6.93 -35.40 -14.53
C LEU A 529 -7.97 -35.38 -15.65
N PHE A 530 -7.54 -35.27 -16.91
CA PHE A 530 -8.42 -35.34 -18.06
C PHE A 530 -9.20 -36.67 -18.11
N LEU A 531 -8.51 -37.80 -17.99
CA LEU A 531 -9.13 -39.12 -18.04
C LEU A 531 -10.06 -39.38 -16.85
N MET A 532 -9.78 -38.78 -15.69
CA MET A 532 -10.68 -38.82 -14.53
C MET A 532 -11.96 -38.01 -14.76
N ALA A 533 -11.87 -36.88 -15.45
CA ALA A 533 -12.99 -35.95 -15.63
C ALA A 533 -13.84 -36.19 -16.89
N VAL A 534 -13.26 -36.74 -17.96
CA VAL A 534 -13.90 -36.85 -19.29
C VAL A 534 -15.21 -37.64 -19.30
N ASN A 535 -15.35 -38.62 -18.39
CA ASN A 535 -16.56 -39.44 -18.30
C ASN A 535 -17.70 -38.75 -17.52
N ILE A 536 -17.44 -37.60 -16.89
CA ILE A 536 -18.43 -36.84 -16.12
C ILE A 536 -18.99 -35.73 -17.00
N LYS A 537 -20.29 -35.84 -17.34
CA LYS A 537 -20.95 -34.95 -18.31
C LYS A 537 -21.56 -33.68 -17.69
N THR A 538 -21.32 -33.43 -16.41
CA THR A 538 -21.85 -32.25 -15.72
C THR A 538 -21.18 -30.98 -16.27
N PRO A 539 -21.93 -29.95 -16.70
CA PRO A 539 -21.37 -28.75 -17.34
C PRO A 539 -20.23 -28.11 -16.55
N VAL A 540 -20.39 -28.01 -15.22
CA VAL A 540 -19.39 -27.45 -14.31
C VAL A 540 -18.04 -28.20 -14.36
N VAL A 541 -18.07 -29.53 -14.46
CA VAL A 541 -16.86 -30.37 -14.56
C VAL A 541 -16.24 -30.24 -15.94
N VAL A 542 -17.06 -30.22 -16.99
CA VAL A 542 -16.61 -30.08 -18.37
C VAL A 542 -15.89 -28.75 -18.58
N GLU A 543 -16.45 -27.64 -18.11
CA GLU A 543 -15.88 -26.31 -18.30
C GLU A 543 -14.61 -26.06 -17.47
N ASN A 544 -14.60 -26.49 -16.20
CA ASN A 544 -13.54 -26.11 -15.26
C ASN A 544 -12.39 -27.12 -15.17
N ILE A 545 -12.60 -28.37 -15.58
CA ILE A 545 -11.58 -29.42 -15.48
C ILE A 545 -11.26 -29.97 -16.87
N THR A 546 -12.26 -30.54 -17.57
CA THR A 546 -12.03 -31.20 -18.87
C THR A 546 -11.50 -30.23 -19.91
N LEU A 547 -12.16 -29.08 -20.08
CA LEU A 547 -11.76 -28.04 -21.02
C LEU A 547 -10.42 -27.39 -20.65
N MET A 548 -10.15 -27.20 -19.36
CA MET A 548 -8.84 -26.71 -18.89
C MET A 548 -7.71 -27.68 -19.27
N CYS A 549 -7.89 -28.97 -19.00
CA CYS A 549 -6.92 -29.99 -19.40
C CYS A 549 -6.74 -30.04 -20.92
N LEU A 550 -7.83 -29.96 -21.70
CA LEU A 550 -7.76 -29.90 -23.16
C LEU A 550 -7.03 -28.66 -23.65
N ARG A 551 -7.24 -27.47 -23.06
CA ARG A 551 -6.50 -26.25 -23.41
C ARG A 551 -5.01 -26.39 -23.12
N ILE A 552 -4.65 -27.00 -21.99
CA ILE A 552 -3.25 -27.30 -21.64
C ILE A 552 -2.63 -28.23 -22.69
N LEU A 553 -3.29 -29.34 -23.01
CA LEU A 553 -2.81 -30.31 -24.00
C LEU A 553 -2.74 -29.70 -25.41
N GLN A 554 -3.75 -28.94 -25.81
CA GLN A 554 -3.76 -28.23 -27.10
C GLN A 554 -2.59 -27.25 -27.20
N LYS A 555 -2.25 -26.54 -26.12
CA LYS A 555 -1.10 -25.62 -26.09
C LYS A 555 0.22 -26.35 -26.33
N LEU A 556 0.35 -27.60 -25.87
CA LEU A 556 1.54 -28.42 -26.09
C LEU A 556 1.60 -29.02 -27.50
N ILE A 557 0.45 -29.34 -28.09
CA ILE A 557 0.35 -29.99 -29.40
C ILE A 557 0.38 -28.97 -30.55
N LYS A 558 -0.10 -27.74 -30.33
CA LYS A 558 -0.18 -26.71 -31.37
C LYS A 558 1.22 -26.25 -31.79
N PRO A 559 1.57 -26.30 -33.09
CA PRO A 559 2.84 -25.75 -33.57
C PRO A 559 2.88 -24.22 -33.38
N PRO A 560 4.05 -23.62 -33.14
CA PRO A 560 4.17 -22.17 -33.00
C PRO A 560 3.65 -21.46 -34.25
N THR A 561 2.99 -20.31 -34.07
CA THR A 561 2.43 -19.53 -35.17
C THR A 561 3.53 -19.17 -36.17
N PRO A 562 3.31 -19.34 -37.48
CA PRO A 562 4.33 -19.01 -38.48
C PRO A 562 4.68 -17.51 -38.40
N THR A 563 5.92 -17.19 -38.03
CA THR A 563 6.41 -15.81 -37.88
C THR A 563 6.82 -15.16 -39.21
N SER A 564 6.62 -15.85 -40.34
CA SER A 564 7.03 -15.41 -41.68
C SER A 564 5.83 -15.10 -42.58
N LYS A 565 5.89 -13.95 -43.29
CA LYS A 565 4.90 -13.52 -44.31
C LYS A 565 4.67 -14.53 -45.44
N LYS A 566 5.53 -15.55 -45.61
CA LYS A 566 5.38 -16.63 -46.61
C LYS A 566 4.38 -17.73 -46.23
N ASN A 567 3.96 -17.83 -44.98
CA ASN A 567 3.17 -18.97 -44.48
C ASN A 567 1.72 -18.60 -44.13
N LYS A 568 1.23 -17.46 -44.64
CA LYS A 568 -0.08 -16.90 -44.28
C LYS A 568 -1.27 -17.67 -44.90
N ASP A 569 -1.04 -18.35 -46.02
CA ASP A 569 -2.08 -19.03 -46.81
C ASP A 569 -1.99 -20.57 -46.73
N ILE A 570 -1.19 -21.12 -45.81
CA ILE A 570 -1.01 -22.57 -45.66
C ILE A 570 -1.93 -23.06 -44.52
N PRO A 571 -2.82 -24.06 -44.76
CA PRO A 571 -3.68 -24.63 -43.72
C PRO A 571 -2.87 -25.13 -42.51
N VAL A 572 -3.41 -24.98 -41.29
CA VAL A 572 -2.75 -25.46 -40.05
C VAL A 572 -2.42 -26.95 -40.14
N GLU A 573 -3.25 -27.73 -40.84
CA GLU A 573 -3.06 -29.17 -41.13
C GLU A 573 -1.84 -29.48 -42.01
N THR A 574 -1.39 -28.52 -42.82
CA THR A 574 -0.16 -28.62 -43.63
C THR A 574 1.06 -28.06 -42.89
N LEU A 575 0.83 -27.21 -41.89
CA LEU A 575 1.85 -26.67 -40.98
C LEU A 575 2.09 -27.58 -39.75
N THR A 576 1.18 -28.52 -39.47
CA THR A 576 1.37 -29.54 -38.43
C THR A 576 2.52 -30.46 -38.80
N THR A 577 3.60 -30.40 -38.02
CA THR A 577 4.80 -31.23 -38.16
C THR A 577 4.60 -32.68 -37.70
N VAL A 578 3.42 -33.03 -37.17
CA VAL A 578 3.05 -34.39 -36.76
C VAL A 578 2.24 -35.04 -37.88
N LYS A 579 2.86 -35.95 -38.63
CA LYS A 579 2.15 -36.93 -39.45
C LYS A 579 2.11 -38.24 -38.67
N PRO A 580 0.98 -38.95 -38.57
CA PRO A 580 0.96 -40.27 -37.96
C PRO A 580 1.88 -41.19 -38.78
N TYR A 581 3.06 -41.50 -38.23
CA TYR A 581 3.86 -42.60 -38.75
C TYR A 581 3.11 -43.91 -38.47
N SER A 582 3.23 -44.85 -39.40
CA SER A 582 2.68 -46.22 -39.43
C SER A 582 2.14 -46.77 -38.11
N ASN A 583 0.99 -47.45 -38.20
CA ASN A 583 0.18 -48.16 -37.17
C ASN A 583 0.91 -49.04 -36.11
N GLU A 584 2.23 -49.02 -36.00
CA GLU A 584 3.03 -49.96 -35.20
C GLU A 584 3.70 -49.33 -33.96
N ILE A 585 3.80 -47.99 -33.85
CA ILE A 585 4.43 -47.33 -32.70
C ILE A 585 3.40 -46.45 -31.96
N HIS A 586 2.43 -47.10 -31.31
CA HIS A 586 1.52 -46.42 -30.39
C HIS A 586 2.22 -46.19 -29.04
N ALA A 587 2.14 -44.96 -28.52
CA ALA A 587 2.48 -44.71 -27.13
C ALA A 587 1.49 -45.50 -26.25
N GLN A 588 1.99 -46.43 -25.42
CA GLN A 588 1.16 -47.23 -24.52
C GLN A 588 0.65 -46.37 -23.36
N ALA A 589 -0.31 -45.49 -23.63
CA ALA A 589 -0.74 -44.42 -22.74
C ALA A 589 -1.10 -44.91 -21.32
N GLN A 590 -1.79 -46.05 -21.22
CA GLN A 590 -2.16 -46.66 -19.94
C GLN A 590 -0.95 -47.16 -19.13
N LEU A 591 0.06 -47.74 -19.81
CA LEU A 591 1.30 -48.20 -19.16
C LEU A 591 2.22 -47.02 -18.81
N TRP A 592 2.23 -45.98 -19.66
CA TRP A 592 2.94 -44.73 -19.41
C TRP A 592 2.39 -43.97 -18.21
N LEU A 593 1.06 -43.90 -18.06
CA LEU A 593 0.40 -43.33 -16.89
C LEU A 593 0.70 -44.11 -15.60
N LYS A 594 0.81 -45.44 -15.70
CA LYS A 594 1.23 -46.33 -14.59
C LYS A 594 2.72 -46.28 -14.29
N ARG A 595 3.50 -45.42 -14.97
CA ARG A 595 4.96 -45.27 -14.83
C ARG A 595 5.75 -46.55 -15.13
N ASP A 596 5.27 -47.37 -16.05
CA ASP A 596 6.07 -48.49 -16.54
C ASP A 596 7.36 -47.94 -17.21
N PRO A 597 8.56 -48.33 -16.73
CA PRO A 597 9.82 -47.88 -17.33
C PRO A 597 9.91 -48.15 -18.83
N LYS A 598 9.26 -49.23 -19.31
CA LYS A 598 9.24 -49.64 -20.72
C LYS A 598 8.34 -48.75 -21.59
N ALA A 599 7.41 -48.03 -21.00
CA ALA A 599 6.49 -47.12 -21.68
C ALA A 599 6.93 -45.64 -21.60
N SER A 600 8.09 -45.34 -21.01
CA SER A 600 8.64 -43.99 -20.88
C SER A 600 8.98 -43.33 -22.22
N TYR A 601 9.06 -41.99 -22.25
CA TYR A 601 9.50 -41.27 -23.44
C TYR A 601 10.90 -41.71 -23.93
N GLU A 602 11.83 -41.98 -23.01
CA GLU A 602 13.17 -42.44 -23.38
C GLU A 602 13.16 -43.83 -24.02
N ALA A 603 12.33 -44.74 -23.52
CA ALA A 603 12.13 -46.05 -24.11
C ALA A 603 11.48 -45.93 -25.50
N TRP A 604 10.45 -45.11 -25.63
CA TRP A 604 9.78 -44.84 -26.90
C TRP A 604 10.70 -44.17 -27.93
N LYS A 605 11.50 -43.19 -27.50
CA LYS A 605 12.46 -42.48 -28.36
C LYS A 605 13.51 -43.42 -28.95
N LYS A 606 13.95 -44.44 -28.20
CA LYS A 606 14.89 -45.46 -28.69
C LYS A 606 14.30 -46.33 -29.80
N CYS A 607 12.97 -46.41 -29.90
CA CYS A 607 12.27 -47.14 -30.95
C CYS A 607 12.00 -46.30 -32.21
N LEU A 608 12.36 -45.00 -32.23
CA LEU A 608 12.16 -44.13 -33.40
C LEU A 608 13.29 -44.28 -34.44
N PRO A 609 12.98 -44.30 -35.74
CA PRO A 609 13.97 -44.22 -36.81
C PRO A 609 14.77 -42.92 -36.77
N SER A 610 16.06 -42.97 -37.09
CA SER A 610 17.05 -41.88 -36.97
C SER A 610 16.74 -40.58 -37.73
N ARG A 611 15.74 -40.56 -38.63
CA ARG A 611 15.28 -39.36 -39.36
C ARG A 611 14.19 -38.55 -38.64
N GLY A 612 13.62 -39.03 -37.52
CA GLY A 612 12.50 -38.38 -36.80
C GLY A 612 12.88 -37.54 -35.56
N ILE A 613 14.17 -37.41 -35.26
CA ILE A 613 14.67 -36.96 -33.94
C ILE A 613 14.28 -35.51 -33.60
N ALA A 614 14.07 -34.65 -34.60
CA ALA A 614 13.76 -33.22 -34.39
C ALA A 614 12.34 -32.94 -33.85
N HIS A 615 11.41 -33.92 -33.92
CA HIS A 615 9.98 -33.71 -33.60
C HIS A 615 9.41 -34.69 -32.55
N GLY A 616 10.26 -35.45 -31.86
CA GLY A 616 9.83 -36.58 -31.01
C GLY A 616 8.89 -36.22 -29.85
N LEU A 617 8.99 -35.04 -29.25
CA LEU A 617 8.12 -34.63 -28.14
C LEU A 617 6.66 -34.47 -28.59
N TYR A 618 6.43 -33.79 -29.72
CA TYR A 618 5.09 -33.55 -30.28
C TYR A 618 4.40 -34.85 -30.71
N LEU A 619 5.15 -35.79 -31.30
CA LEU A 619 4.63 -37.11 -31.68
C LEU A 619 4.23 -37.92 -30.44
N PHE A 620 5.06 -37.95 -29.39
CA PHE A 620 4.76 -38.71 -28.17
C PHE A 620 3.49 -38.21 -27.45
N VAL A 621 3.26 -36.89 -27.43
CA VAL A 621 2.07 -36.29 -26.81
C VAL A 621 0.81 -36.45 -27.67
N ALA A 622 0.95 -36.55 -28.99
CA ALA A 622 -0.17 -36.71 -29.92
C ALA A 622 -0.65 -38.17 -30.10
N LEU A 623 0.24 -39.16 -29.92
CA LEU A 623 -0.06 -40.58 -30.14
C LEU A 623 -1.04 -41.27 -29.16
N PRO A 624 -1.32 -40.78 -27.94
CA PRO A 624 -2.37 -41.30 -27.07
C PRO A 624 -3.80 -41.01 -27.55
N TYR A 625 -3.99 -40.19 -28.58
CA TYR A 625 -5.28 -39.63 -29.01
C TYR A 625 -5.66 -40.03 -30.43
#